data_AF-A0A1G2BSP8-F1
#
_entry.id   AF-A0A1G2BSP8-F1
#
_cell.length_a   1.000
_cell.length_b   1.000
_cell.length_c   1.000
_cell.angle_alpha   90.00
_cell.angle_beta   90.00
_cell.angle_gamma   90.00
#
_symmetry.space_group_name_H-M   'P 1'
#
loop_
_entity.id
_entity.type
_entity.pdbx_description
1 polymer ?
#
loop_
_entity_poly.entity_id
_entity_poly.type
_entity_poly.pdbx_seq_one_letter_code
_entity_poly.pdbx_strand_id
1 'polypeptide(L)'
;MTTQVIFTIDKKLKERVMKKARQEGVPFASIFEFAANAYVCGQFNVDLAGQEVFNDKTRRELIEISKDIKEGKNLSPRFKTIQEIKDYLNK
;
A
#
# COMPACT_ATOMS: atom_id res chain seq x y z
N MET A 1 17.24 -24.64 -1.12
CA MET A 1 16.84 -25.50 0.03
C MET A 1 15.44 -25.07 0.44
N THR A 2 14.51 -26.00 0.66
CA THR A 2 13.13 -25.70 1.10
C THR A 2 12.93 -26.19 2.53
N THR A 3 12.17 -25.43 3.33
CA THR A 3 11.89 -25.74 4.74
C THR A 3 10.37 -25.69 4.97
N GLN A 4 9.86 -26.56 5.84
CA GLN A 4 8.44 -26.58 6.19
C GLN A 4 8.11 -25.59 7.31
N VAL A 5 7.01 -24.86 7.16
CA VAL A 5 6.46 -23.98 8.21
C VAL A 5 5.11 -24.53 8.65
N ILE A 6 4.93 -24.75 9.96
CA ILE A 6 3.68 -25.23 10.57
C ILE A 6 3.28 -24.23 11.66
N PHE A 7 2.06 -23.69 11.57
CA PHE A 7 1.51 -22.78 12.58
C PHE A 7 -0.01 -22.93 12.69
N THR A 8 -0.54 -22.49 13.84
CA THR A 8 -1.97 -22.44 14.11
C THR A 8 -2.51 -21.06 13.74
N ILE A 9 -3.71 -21.01 13.15
CA ILE A 9 -4.39 -19.77 12.76
C ILE A 9 -5.88 -19.89 13.11
N ASP A 10 -6.52 -18.75 13.42
CA ASP A 10 -7.96 -18.70 13.60
C ASP A 10 -8.69 -19.27 12.36
N LYS A 11 -9.70 -20.11 12.63
CA LYS A 11 -10.43 -20.83 11.58
C LYS A 11 -11.14 -19.88 10.62
N LYS A 12 -11.80 -18.83 11.15
CA LYS A 12 -12.53 -17.86 10.32
C LYS A 12 -11.57 -17.04 9.47
N LEU A 13 -10.42 -16.65 10.02
CA LEU A 13 -9.38 -15.95 9.27
C LEU A 13 -8.86 -16.83 8.12
N LYS A 14 -8.54 -18.10 8.39
CA LYS A 14 -8.11 -19.06 7.36
C LYS A 14 -9.12 -19.17 6.23
N GLU A 15 -10.40 -19.35 6.55
CA GLU A 15 -11.47 -19.44 5.55
C GLU A 15 -11.59 -18.18 4.69
N ARG A 16 -11.50 -17.00 5.30
CA ARG A 16 -11.53 -15.71 4.59
C ARG A 16 -10.36 -15.54 3.62
N VAL A 17 -9.14 -15.85 4.07
CA VAL A 17 -7.94 -15.75 3.24
C VAL A 17 -8.00 -16.76 2.09
N MET A 18 -8.41 -18.01 2.36
CA MET A 18 -8.58 -19.01 1.30
C MET A 18 -9.62 -18.61 0.26
N LYS A 19 -10.75 -18.02 0.68
CA LYS A 19 -11.78 -17.52 -0.25
C LYS A 19 -11.21 -16.42 -1.16
N LYS A 20 -10.50 -15.45 -0.60
CA LYS A 20 -9.88 -14.35 -1.35
C LYS A 20 -8.79 -14.86 -2.29
N ALA A 21 -7.90 -15.73 -1.81
CA ALA A 21 -6.82 -16.31 -2.62
C ALA A 21 -7.37 -17.08 -3.83
N ARG A 22 -8.47 -17.83 -3.67
CA ARG A 22 -9.15 -18.50 -4.79
C ARG A 22 -9.72 -17.52 -5.82
N GLN A 23 -10.29 -16.41 -5.39
CA GLN A 23 -10.80 -15.38 -6.29
C GLN A 23 -9.69 -14.71 -7.10
N GLU A 24 -8.49 -14.61 -6.52
CA GLU A 24 -7.30 -14.04 -7.16
C GLU A 24 -6.48 -15.09 -7.93
N GLY A 25 -6.89 -16.37 -7.93
CA GLY A 25 -6.16 -17.46 -8.59
C GLY A 25 -4.84 -17.86 -7.93
N VAL A 26 -4.66 -17.51 -6.65
CA VAL A 26 -3.42 -17.71 -5.90
C VAL A 26 -3.56 -18.87 -4.89
N PRO A 27 -2.58 -19.77 -4.77
CA PRO A 27 -2.57 -20.77 -3.70
C PRO A 27 -2.47 -20.14 -2.31
N PHE A 28 -3.15 -20.72 -1.32
CA PHE A 28 -3.14 -20.21 0.06
C PHE A 28 -1.73 -20.14 0.67
N ALA A 29 -0.88 -21.15 0.42
CA ALA A 29 0.49 -21.17 0.92
C ALA A 29 1.33 -20.01 0.35
N SER A 30 1.15 -19.68 -0.94
CA SER A 30 1.87 -18.60 -1.60
C SER A 30 1.60 -17.25 -0.96
N ILE A 31 0.42 -17.02 -0.38
CA ILE A 31 0.11 -15.78 0.35
C ILE A 31 1.09 -15.57 1.51
N PHE A 32 1.42 -16.61 2.27
CA PHE A 32 2.36 -16.51 3.39
C PHE A 32 3.79 -16.35 2.93
N GLU A 33 4.16 -17.04 1.84
CA GLU A 33 5.48 -16.90 1.24
C GLU A 33 5.69 -15.49 0.68
N PHE A 34 4.67 -14.91 0.01
CA PHE A 34 4.69 -13.53 -0.44
C PHE A 34 4.76 -12.54 0.71
N ALA A 35 3.99 -12.76 1.78
CA ALA A 35 4.04 -11.91 2.96
C ALA A 35 5.43 -11.96 3.65
N ALA A 36 6.03 -13.14 3.75
CA ALA A 36 7.37 -13.32 4.29
C ALA A 36 8.42 -12.61 3.41
N ASN A 37 8.32 -12.74 2.09
CA ASN A 37 9.21 -12.05 1.17
C ASN A 37 9.03 -10.53 1.23
N ALA A 38 7.78 -10.05 1.24
CA ALA A 38 7.46 -8.63 1.37
C ALA A 38 7.97 -8.06 2.70
N TYR A 39 7.94 -8.84 3.79
CA TYR A 39 8.49 -8.45 5.08
C TYR A 39 9.99 -8.20 4.99
N VAL A 40 10.73 -9.16 4.42
CA VAL A 40 12.20 -9.06 4.26
C VAL A 40 12.59 -7.95 3.28
N CYS A 41 11.78 -7.73 2.24
CA CYS A 41 11.99 -6.67 1.25
C CYS A 41 11.51 -5.28 1.72
N GLY A 42 11.01 -5.13 2.94
CA GLY A 42 10.52 -3.85 3.48
C GLY A 42 9.22 -3.34 2.84
N GLN A 43 8.50 -4.18 2.10
CA GLN A 43 7.21 -3.89 1.46
C GLN A 43 6.02 -4.22 2.37
N PHE A 44 6.25 -4.94 3.46
CA PHE A 44 5.26 -5.29 4.48
C PHE A 44 5.86 -5.05 5.86
N ASN A 45 5.19 -4.25 6.68
CA ASN A 45 5.59 -4.00 8.07
C ASN A 45 4.58 -4.68 9.00
N VAL A 46 5.08 -5.48 9.93
CA VAL A 46 4.27 -6.05 11.01
C VAL A 46 4.20 -5.02 12.12
N ASP A 47 3.04 -4.40 12.28
CA ASP A 47 2.79 -3.42 13.33
C ASP A 47 1.84 -3.98 14.41
N LEU A 48 1.98 -3.49 15.65
CA LEU A 48 1.16 -3.88 16.78
C LEU A 48 -0.23 -3.23 16.65
N ALA A 49 -1.12 -3.84 15.86
CA ALA A 49 -2.56 -3.56 15.81
C ALA A 49 -2.94 -2.10 16.09
N GLY A 50 -2.38 -1.20 15.29
CA GLY A 50 -2.73 0.20 15.26
C GLY A 50 -2.26 0.70 13.91
N GLN A 51 -2.99 0.37 12.83
CA GLN A 51 -2.80 1.11 11.58
C GLN A 51 -2.79 2.58 11.97
N GLU A 52 -1.69 3.29 11.69
CA GLU A 52 -1.72 4.75 11.74
C GLU A 52 -2.76 5.20 10.71
N VAL A 53 -3.99 5.34 11.17
CA VAL A 53 -5.09 5.80 10.36
C VAL A 53 -4.82 7.29 10.20
N PHE A 54 -4.52 7.71 8.96
CA PHE A 54 -4.54 9.13 8.65
C PHE A 54 -5.81 9.74 9.25
N ASN A 55 -5.66 10.87 9.96
CA ASN A 55 -6.82 11.62 10.40
C ASN A 55 -7.73 11.91 9.19
N ASP A 56 -9.01 12.12 9.44
CA ASP A 56 -10.01 12.24 8.37
C ASP A 56 -9.66 13.32 7.33
N LYS A 57 -8.98 14.38 7.76
CA LYS A 57 -8.52 15.45 6.88
C LYS A 57 -7.43 14.96 5.93
N THR A 58 -6.34 14.40 6.45
CA THR A 58 -5.22 13.89 5.66
C THR A 58 -5.67 12.79 4.69
N ARG A 59 -6.58 11.91 5.13
CA ARG A 59 -7.17 10.89 4.26
C ARG A 59 -7.92 11.52 3.08
N ARG A 60 -8.77 12.52 3.32
CA ARG A 60 -9.55 13.19 2.27
C ARG A 60 -8.63 13.92 1.29
N GLU A 61 -7.64 14.64 1.78
CA GLU A 61 -6.66 15.35 0.95
C GLU A 61 -5.91 14.39 0.02
N LEU A 62 -5.45 13.23 0.52
CA LEU A 62 -4.78 12.24 -0.31
C LEU A 62 -5.69 11.64 -1.40
N ILE A 63 -6.98 11.45 -1.10
CA ILE A 63 -7.96 10.96 -2.07
C ILE A 63 -8.20 12.02 -3.16
N GLU A 64 -8.35 13.30 -2.77
CA GLU A 64 -8.52 14.41 -3.71
C GLU A 64 -7.28 14.60 -4.59
N ILE A 65 -6.08 14.60 -4.00
CA ILE A 65 -4.82 14.67 -4.76
C ILE A 65 -4.72 13.51 -5.76
N SER A 66 -5.07 12.29 -5.35
CA SER A 66 -5.05 11.14 -6.27
C SER A 66 -6.04 11.30 -7.42
N LYS A 67 -7.21 11.89 -7.17
CA LYS A 67 -8.21 12.17 -8.21
C LYS A 67 -7.71 13.27 -9.15
N ASP A 68 -7.16 14.34 -8.61
CA ASP A 68 -6.61 15.47 -9.37
C ASP A 68 -5.47 15.04 -10.29
N ILE A 69 -4.57 14.17 -9.83
CA ILE A 69 -3.51 13.58 -10.66
C ILE A 69 -4.09 12.77 -11.82
N LYS A 70 -5.12 11.96 -11.58
CA LYS A 70 -5.77 11.15 -12.64
C LYS A 70 -6.49 12.01 -13.66
N GLU A 71 -7.10 13.09 -13.21
CA GLU A 71 -7.86 14.02 -14.06
C GLU A 71 -6.98 15.12 -14.69
N GLY A 72 -5.70 15.19 -14.32
CA GLY A 72 -4.77 16.22 -14.77
C GLY A 72 -5.08 17.63 -14.24
N LYS A 73 -5.80 17.73 -13.11
CA LYS A 73 -6.21 18.98 -12.47
C LYS A 73 -5.26 19.35 -11.34
N ASN A 74 -5.15 20.65 -11.04
CA ASN A 74 -4.34 21.17 -9.92
C ASN A 74 -2.87 20.70 -9.89
N LEU A 75 -2.32 20.35 -11.06
CA LEU A 75 -0.92 19.99 -11.20
C LEU A 75 -0.08 21.23 -11.52
N SER A 76 1.03 21.39 -10.83
CA SER A 76 2.01 22.38 -11.22
C SER A 76 2.57 22.06 -12.62
N PRO A 77 2.92 23.07 -13.42
CA PRO A 77 3.64 22.84 -14.67
C PRO A 77 5.00 22.17 -14.40
N ARG A 78 5.60 21.58 -15.43
CA ARG A 78 6.95 21.04 -15.33
C ARG A 78 7.96 22.19 -15.34
N PHE A 79 8.85 22.18 -14.37
CA PHE A 79 9.95 23.14 -14.28
C PHE A 79 11.26 22.45 -14.65
N LYS A 80 12.13 23.16 -15.37
CA LYS A 80 13.46 22.69 -15.74
C LYS A 80 14.54 23.19 -14.79
N THR A 81 14.27 24.29 -14.08
CA THR A 81 15.23 24.92 -13.19
C THR A 81 14.60 25.28 -11.84
N ILE A 82 15.44 25.38 -10.82
CA ILE A 82 15.02 25.81 -9.47
C ILE A 82 14.51 27.25 -9.50
N GLN A 83 15.04 28.10 -10.39
CA GLN A 83 14.60 29.49 -10.52
C GLN A 83 13.16 29.58 -11.02
N GLU A 84 12.80 28.78 -12.03
CA GLU A 84 11.41 28.70 -12.53
C GLU A 84 10.41 28.29 -11.44
N ILE A 85 10.81 27.38 -10.54
CA ILE A 85 9.99 26.96 -9.40
C ILE A 85 9.78 28.15 -8.44
N LYS A 86 10.85 28.87 -8.10
CA LYS A 86 10.78 30.02 -7.19
C LYS A 86 9.88 31.12 -7.73
N ASP A 87 9.97 31.41 -9.02
CA ASP A 87 9.16 32.46 -9.66
C ASP A 87 7.67 32.08 -9.72
N TYR A 88 7.37 30.78 -9.81
CA TYR A 88 5.99 30.27 -9.77
C TYR A 88 5.38 30.28 -8.36
N LEU A 89 6.17 29.95 -7.33
CA LEU A 89 5.69 29.88 -5.94
C LEU A 89 5.61 31.25 -5.23
N ASN A 90 6.35 32.25 -5.70
CA ASN A 90 6.38 33.60 -5.13
C ASN A 90 5.36 34.57 -5.77
N LYS A 91 4.38 34.04 -6.51
CA LYS A 91 3.26 34.80 -7.09
C LYS A 91 2.03 34.71 -6.19
#